data_AF-A0A7Z9MGN8-F1
#
_entry.id   AF-A0A7Z9MGN8-F1
#
_cell.length_a   1.000
_cell.length_b   1.000
_cell.length_c   1.000
_cell.angle_alpha   90.00
_cell.angle_beta   90.00
_cell.angle_gamma   90.00
#
_symmetry.space_group_name_H-M   'P 1'
#
loop_
_entity.id
_entity.type
_entity.pdbx_description
1 polymer ?
#
loop_
_entity_poly.entity_id
_entity_poly.type
_entity_poly.pdbx_seq_one_letter_code
_entity_poly.pdbx_strand_id
1 'polypeptide(L)'
;MSDPHLQSNQVEDHEDPDAHATWAIGLSGAFLMIATVALTCGIFYRSATTEAHDKNINIRYEQRNMIMASQQAVLEESSHWVSEHNPDDNKAINRLVIPIDRAMDIVAGNHTKQ
;
A
#
# COMPACT_ATOMS: atom_id res chain seq x y z
N MET A 1 5.02 19.75 -88.11
CA MET A 1 6.00 19.17 -87.19
C MET A 1 6.67 20.31 -86.45
N SER A 2 6.21 20.58 -85.22
CA SER A 2 7.01 21.16 -84.12
C SER A 2 6.06 21.39 -82.94
N ASP A 3 6.04 20.43 -82.01
CA ASP A 3 5.34 20.56 -80.74
C ASP A 3 6.00 21.65 -79.86
N PRO A 4 5.20 22.38 -79.07
CA PRO A 4 5.65 23.42 -78.14
C PRO A 4 6.06 22.81 -76.78
N HIS A 5 6.73 23.60 -75.94
CA HIS A 5 7.11 23.30 -74.54
C HIS A 5 8.36 22.45 -74.31
N LEU A 6 9.54 23.04 -74.51
CA LEU A 6 10.74 22.63 -73.76
C LEU A 6 11.48 23.89 -73.29
N GLN A 7 10.77 24.73 -72.54
CA GLN A 7 11.45 25.57 -71.56
C GLN A 7 11.78 24.63 -70.41
N SER A 8 12.99 24.06 -70.45
CA SER A 8 13.53 23.31 -69.33
C SER A 8 13.58 24.27 -68.16
N ASN A 9 12.59 24.20 -67.29
CA ASN A 9 12.70 24.68 -65.93
C ASN A 9 13.89 23.92 -65.33
N GLN A 10 15.09 24.46 -65.49
CA GLN A 10 16.15 24.28 -64.51
C GLN A 10 15.64 25.01 -63.26
N VAL A 11 14.64 24.41 -62.61
CA VAL A 11 14.54 24.49 -61.17
C VAL A 11 15.83 23.82 -60.73
N GLU A 12 16.78 24.66 -60.40
CA GLU A 12 17.92 24.29 -59.60
C GLU A 12 17.31 23.70 -58.32
N ASP A 13 17.06 22.38 -58.35
CA ASP A 13 16.68 21.55 -57.22
C ASP A 13 17.86 21.60 -56.26
N HIS A 14 17.97 22.73 -55.56
CA HIS A 14 18.62 22.80 -54.26
C HIS A 14 17.67 22.09 -53.28
N GLU A 15 17.46 20.79 -53.51
CA GLU A 15 16.89 19.87 -52.54
C GLU A 15 17.78 19.97 -51.31
N ASP A 16 17.24 20.56 -50.24
CA ASP A 16 17.90 20.65 -48.94
C ASP A 16 18.55 19.29 -48.61
N PRO A 17 19.89 19.21 -48.48
CA PRO A 17 20.60 17.93 -48.52
C PRO A 17 20.37 17.02 -47.30
N ASP A 18 19.45 17.36 -46.38
CA ASP A 18 19.30 16.65 -45.10
C ASP A 18 17.85 16.58 -44.59
N ALA A 19 16.85 16.49 -45.47
CA ALA A 19 15.45 16.29 -45.04
C ALA A 19 15.30 15.09 -44.07
N HIS A 20 16.06 14.02 -44.27
CA HIS A 20 16.07 12.85 -43.39
C HIS A 20 16.61 13.14 -41.98
N ALA A 21 17.56 14.07 -41.83
CA ALA A 21 18.14 14.42 -40.54
C ALA A 21 17.09 15.11 -39.64
N THR A 22 16.27 15.99 -40.22
CA THR A 22 15.19 16.67 -39.48
C THR A 22 14.17 15.68 -38.90
N TRP A 23 13.75 14.68 -39.70
CA TRP A 23 12.85 13.64 -39.24
C TRP A 23 13.48 12.74 -38.17
N ALA A 24 14.76 12.39 -38.31
CA ALA A 24 15.48 11.58 -37.33
C ALA A 24 15.62 12.29 -35.98
N ILE A 25 15.90 13.60 -35.98
CA ILE A 25 15.99 14.41 -34.76
C ILE A 25 14.61 14.51 -34.09
N GLY A 26 13.54 14.71 -34.87
CA GLY A 26 12.18 14.77 -34.34
C GLY A 26 11.73 13.45 -33.68
N LEU A 27 11.93 12.33 -34.37
CA LEU A 27 11.57 11.01 -33.85
C LEU A 27 12.41 10.59 -32.64
N SER A 28 13.71 10.87 -32.65
CA SER A 28 14.59 10.56 -31.51
C SER A 28 14.23 11.40 -30.28
N GLY A 29 13.92 12.69 -30.45
CA GLY A 29 13.45 13.55 -29.37
C GLY A 29 12.12 13.07 -28.76
N ALA A 30 11.16 12.68 -29.60
CA ALA A 30 9.89 12.13 -29.13
C ALA A 30 10.09 10.82 -28.35
N PHE A 31 10.94 9.92 -28.85
CA PHE A 31 11.24 8.65 -28.19
C PHE A 31 11.94 8.87 -26.85
N LEU A 32 12.88 9.82 -26.78
CA LEU A 32 13.54 10.21 -25.53
C LEU A 32 12.54 10.72 -24.49
N MET A 33 11.63 11.62 -24.88
CA MET A 33 10.61 12.14 -23.96
C MET A 33 9.72 11.03 -23.41
N ILE A 34 9.26 10.12 -24.27
CA ILE A 34 8.45 8.97 -23.86
C ILE A 34 9.23 8.07 -22.90
N ALA A 35 10.48 7.74 -23.24
CA ALA A 35 11.33 6.90 -22.40
C ALA A 35 11.59 7.54 -21.03
N THR A 36 11.87 8.84 -20.98
CA THR A 36 12.06 9.58 -19.73
C THR A 36 10.80 9.53 -18.86
N VAL A 37 9.64 9.86 -19.42
CA VAL A 37 8.37 9.81 -18.67
C VAL A 37 8.07 8.40 -18.18
N ALA A 38 8.24 7.39 -19.03
CA ALA A 38 7.99 5.99 -18.65
C ALA A 38 8.94 5.53 -17.53
N LEU A 39 10.22 5.88 -17.60
CA LEU A 39 11.20 5.56 -16.55
C LEU A 39 10.87 6.28 -15.24
N THR A 40 10.57 7.58 -15.28
CA THR A 40 10.22 8.34 -14.08
C THR A 40 8.94 7.81 -13.44
N CYS A 41 7.89 7.56 -14.24
CA CYS A 41 6.67 6.93 -13.75
C CYS A 41 6.93 5.53 -13.18
N GLY A 42 7.73 4.71 -13.86
CA GLY A 42 8.06 3.36 -13.40
C GLY A 42 8.78 3.37 -12.04
N ILE A 43 9.77 4.26 -11.87
CA ILE A 43 10.47 4.42 -10.59
C ILE A 43 9.50 4.91 -9.50
N PHE A 44 8.69 5.93 -9.80
CA PHE A 44 7.74 6.50 -8.85
C PHE A 44 6.69 5.48 -8.37
N TYR A 45 6.07 4.75 -9.29
CA TYR A 45 5.07 3.75 -8.91
C TYR A 45 5.70 2.58 -8.16
N ARG A 46 6.93 2.18 -8.52
CA ARG A 46 7.66 1.15 -7.77
C ARG A 46 7.96 1.62 -6.34
N SER A 47 8.44 2.84 -6.14
CA SER A 47 8.72 3.36 -4.80
C SER A 47 7.45 3.55 -3.97
N ALA A 48 6.37 4.06 -4.58
CA ALA A 48 5.10 4.27 -3.89
C ALA A 48 4.46 2.94 -3.46
N THR A 49 4.54 1.91 -4.29
CA THR A 49 4.00 0.58 -3.95
C THR A 49 4.83 -0.14 -2.89
N THR A 50 6.16 -0.02 -2.91
CA THR A 50 7.00 -0.58 -1.84
C THR A 50 6.76 0.11 -0.51
N GLU A 51 6.67 1.44 -0.49
CA GLU A 51 6.43 2.19 0.75
C GLU A 51 5.03 1.90 1.31
N ALA A 52 4.01 1.81 0.45
CA ALA A 52 2.66 1.43 0.87
C ALA A 52 2.61 0.01 1.44
N HIS A 53 3.38 -0.93 0.87
CA HIS A 53 3.47 -2.29 1.35
C HIS A 53 4.14 -2.36 2.73
N ASP A 54 5.29 -1.71 2.90
CA ASP A 54 6.03 -1.67 4.15
C ASP A 54 5.22 -1.04 5.29
N LYS A 55 4.54 0.09 5.01
CA LYS A 55 3.66 0.75 5.98
C LYS A 55 2.49 -0.15 6.40
N ASN A 56 1.83 -0.81 5.45
CA ASN A 56 0.71 -1.71 5.73
C ASN A 56 1.15 -2.91 6.58
N ILE A 57 2.32 -3.49 6.27
CA ILE A 57 2.91 -4.56 7.06
C ILE A 57 3.19 -4.10 8.49
N ASN A 58 3.79 -2.92 8.67
CA ASN A 58 4.11 -2.41 10.01
C ASN A 58 2.85 -2.18 10.88
N ILE A 59 1.79 -1.58 10.31
CA ILE A 59 0.52 -1.36 11.03
C ILE A 59 -0.07 -2.68 11.51
N ARG A 60 -0.02 -3.74 10.71
CA ARG A 60 -0.53 -5.06 11.12
C ARG A 60 0.27 -5.66 12.28
N TYR A 61 1.59 -5.47 12.30
CA TYR A 61 2.42 -5.91 13.43
C TYR A 61 2.14 -5.10 14.69
N GLU A 62 1.99 -3.78 14.58
CA GLU A 62 1.63 -2.91 15.72
C GLU A 62 0.26 -3.28 16.28
N GLN A 63 -0.75 -3.49 15.44
CA GLN A 63 -2.07 -3.94 15.85
C GLN A 63 -2.01 -5.31 16.54
N ARG A 64 -1.25 -6.26 15.99
CA ARG A 64 -1.05 -7.58 16.62
C ARG A 64 -0.39 -7.44 17.99
N ASN A 65 0.67 -6.64 18.10
CA ASN A 65 1.37 -6.44 19.37
C ASN A 65 0.47 -5.75 20.41
N MET A 66 -0.35 -4.79 19.99
CA MET A 66 -1.32 -4.14 20.86
C MET A 66 -2.39 -5.14 21.36
N ILE A 67 -2.86 -6.05 20.51
CA ILE A 67 -3.80 -7.11 20.90
C ILE A 67 -3.13 -8.12 21.84
N MET A 68 -1.89 -8.52 21.57
CA MET A 68 -1.14 -9.40 22.45
C MET A 68 -0.89 -8.75 23.81
N ALA A 69 -0.54 -7.46 23.83
CA ALA A 69 -0.34 -6.71 25.06
C ALA A 69 -1.65 -6.51 25.84
N SER A 70 -2.78 -6.29 25.17
CA SER A 70 -4.08 -6.18 25.85
C SER A 70 -4.55 -7.52 26.40
N GLN A 71 -4.34 -8.62 25.67
CA GLN A 71 -4.62 -9.97 26.15
C GLN A 71 -3.74 -10.33 27.36
N GLN A 72 -2.45 -9.99 27.31
CA GLN A 72 -1.54 -10.17 28.43
C GLN A 72 -1.97 -9.34 29.64
N ALA A 73 -2.36 -8.07 29.44
CA ALA A 73 -2.86 -7.23 30.52
C ALA A 73 -4.14 -7.79 31.16
N VAL A 74 -5.05 -8.37 30.37
CA VAL A 74 -6.26 -9.04 30.90
C VAL A 74 -5.90 -10.30 31.70
N LEU A 75 -4.86 -11.03 31.31
CA LEU A 75 -4.38 -12.19 32.08
C LEU A 75 -3.71 -11.78 33.40
N GLU A 76 -3.01 -10.65 33.42
CA GLU A 76 -2.34 -10.10 34.60
C GLU A 76 -3.30 -9.32 35.53
N GLU A 77 -4.49 -8.98 35.06
CA GLU A 77 -5.47 -8.23 35.84
C GLU A 77 -5.98 -9.05 37.02
N SER A 78 -5.85 -8.49 38.23
CA SER A 78 -6.34 -9.12 39.46
C SER A 78 -7.86 -9.37 39.42
N SER A 79 -8.33 -10.35 40.19
CA SER A 79 -9.76 -10.69 40.27
C SER A 79 -10.61 -9.46 40.60
N HIS A 80 -11.57 -9.14 39.74
CA HIS A 80 -12.45 -7.99 39.90
C HIS A 80 -13.90 -8.32 39.51
N TRP A 81 -14.84 -7.54 40.03
CA TRP A 81 -16.27 -7.68 39.72
C TRP A 81 -16.61 -6.85 38.47
N VAL A 82 -17.22 -7.47 37.47
CA VAL A 82 -17.75 -6.81 36.27
C VAL A 82 -19.26 -6.81 36.36
N SER A 83 -19.86 -5.62 36.26
CA SER A 83 -21.31 -5.46 36.18
C SER A 83 -21.70 -5.25 34.72
N GLU A 84 -22.38 -6.22 34.13
CA GLU A 84 -22.87 -6.12 32.76
C GLU A 84 -24.37 -5.78 32.80
N HIS A 85 -24.74 -4.69 32.12
CA HIS A 85 -26.13 -4.26 32.04
C HIS A 85 -26.80 -4.98 30.87
N ASN A 86 -27.73 -5.88 31.15
CA ASN A 86 -28.45 -6.60 30.11
C ASN A 86 -29.55 -5.69 29.52
N PRO A 87 -29.49 -5.33 28.22
CA PRO A 87 -30.43 -4.40 27.60
C PRO A 87 -31.88 -4.91 27.59
N ASP A 88 -32.11 -6.22 27.73
CA ASP A 88 -33.44 -6.81 27.62
C ASP A 88 -34.23 -6.84 28.94
N ASP A 89 -33.53 -6.95 30.08
CA ASP A 89 -34.18 -7.22 31.39
C ASP A 89 -33.90 -6.12 32.43
N ASN A 90 -33.15 -5.08 32.05
CA ASN A 90 -32.79 -3.90 32.85
C ASN A 90 -32.19 -4.22 34.25
N LYS A 91 -31.70 -5.45 34.43
CA LYS A 91 -31.04 -5.94 35.63
C LYS A 91 -29.53 -5.97 35.42
N ALA A 92 -28.80 -5.45 36.39
CA ALA A 92 -27.35 -5.61 36.45
C ALA A 92 -27.01 -7.05 36.84
N ILE A 93 -26.29 -7.75 35.97
CA ILE A 93 -25.72 -9.07 36.29
C ILE A 93 -24.27 -8.85 36.70
N ASN A 94 -23.97 -9.08 37.98
CA ASN A 94 -22.60 -9.00 38.49
C ASN A 94 -21.90 -10.34 38.28
N ARG A 95 -20.78 -10.33 37.57
CA ARG A 95 -19.91 -11.49 37.33
C ARG A 95 -18.55 -11.25 37.97
N LEU A 96 -18.06 -12.22 38.73
CA LEU A 96 -16.69 -12.20 39.25
C LEU A 96 -15.77 -12.78 38.19
N VAL A 97 -14.84 -11.97 37.68
CA VAL A 97 -13.80 -12.42 36.76
C VAL A 97 -12.57 -12.80 37.59
N ILE A 98 -12.11 -14.03 37.41
CA ILE A 98 -10.95 -14.59 38.14
C ILE A 98 -9.90 -15.00 37.09
N PRO A 99 -8.62 -14.65 37.29
CA PRO A 99 -7.54 -15.10 36.42
C PRO A 99 -7.50 -16.63 36.30
N ILE A 100 -7.14 -17.14 35.13
CA ILE A 100 -7.26 -18.58 34.82
C ILE A 100 -6.40 -19.45 35.74
N ASP A 101 -5.24 -18.95 36.16
CA ASP A 101 -4.33 -19.64 37.08
C ASP A 101 -4.99 -19.87 38.44
N ARG A 102 -5.72 -18.86 38.94
CA ARG A 102 -6.48 -18.91 40.20
C ARG A 102 -7.76 -19.73 40.04
N ALA A 103 -8.41 -19.66 38.88
CA ALA A 103 -9.64 -20.40 38.59
C ALA A 103 -9.38 -21.92 38.54
N MET A 104 -8.24 -22.34 37.97
CA MET A 104 -7.80 -23.73 37.94
C MET A 104 -7.64 -24.31 39.35
N ASP A 105 -7.03 -23.58 40.28
CA ASP A 105 -6.87 -24.01 41.67
C ASP A 105 -8.22 -24.19 42.39
N ILE A 106 -9.18 -23.29 42.13
CA ILE A 106 -10.53 -23.36 42.69
C ILE A 106 -11.29 -24.58 42.14
N VAL A 107 -11.21 -24.85 40.83
CA VAL A 107 -11.93 -25.96 40.17
C VAL A 107 -11.31 -27.31 40.50
N ALA A 108 -9.98 -27.38 40.61
CA ALA A 108 -9.26 -28.61 40.98
C ALA A 108 -9.45 -28.99 42.46
N GLY A 109 -10.09 -28.14 43.27
CA GLY A 109 -10.32 -28.41 44.69
C GLY A 109 -9.03 -28.35 45.54
N ASN A 110 -7.95 -27.79 44.99
CA ASN A 110 -6.71 -27.55 45.71
C ASN A 110 -6.89 -26.31 46.60
N HIS A 111 -7.62 -26.49 47.70
CA HIS A 111 -7.60 -25.53 48.79
C HIS A 111 -6.21 -25.59 49.45
N THR A 112 -5.25 -24.84 48.93
CA THR A 112 -4.04 -24.50 49.69
C THR A 112 -4.51 -23.76 50.94
N LYS A 113 -4.50 -24.49 52.06
CA LYS A 113 -4.68 -23.92 53.39
C LYS A 113 -3.57 -22.89 53.60
N GLN A 114 -4.00 -21.65 53.82
CA GLN A 114 -3.34 -20.53 54.51
C GLN A 114 -1.89 -20.21 54.14
#